data_AF-A0A382JJV1-F1
#
_entry.id   AF-A0A382JJV1-F1
#
_cell.length_a   1.000
_cell.length_b   1.000
_cell.length_c   1.000
_cell.angle_alpha   90.00
_cell.angle_beta   90.00
_cell.angle_gamma   90.00
#
_symmetry.space_group_name_H-M   'P 1'
#
loop_
_entity.id
_entity.type
_entity.pdbx_description
1 polymer ?
#
loop_
_entity_poly.entity_id
_entity_poly.type
_entity_poly.pdbx_seq_one_letter_code
_entity_poly.pdbx_strand_id
1 'polypeptide(L)'
;EQQKITKEIAVFDISNFIKETEEFPFHNYPLNQIGGIHLNVVEFMTDVHPIRNVKEAEAYIDRLNLFDDSFKATLETLNAQKKAGIFPPKFVFDHVIRQLEELLNFKENENPLRSVFLRKIEDLNLDSEVSSDLISKLDNAIENSVTPGFKLLYDFVNETRKKANQYHGVWSLPNGDEFYALRLKVYTTTDYSAEDIHNIGLSEVERITKRMQQIAFDLGYGDQVKVGQLMNSLNEDSNFLYSDTPDRKERVVADYNSIVEETWNISELYFHNMPKSKVEVRAVPEYSEQNQAGGYYMSPALDGSRPGVFYANLYDIKQTPTYSMRTLAFHEAIPGHHLQVALNLENENLSLYRRFGYGTSAFSEGWALYSEILALEAGLAEDPYDELGVLQSELFRAVRLVVDTGMHYKRWTREEAMAYMKDITGMSDTEVRVEIER
;
A
#
# COMPACT_ATOMS: atom_id res chain seq x y z
N GLU A 1 -12.56 28.80 -14.63
CA GLU A 1 -12.39 27.42 -15.13
C GLU A 1 -12.06 26.44 -14.00
N GLN A 2 -10.97 26.65 -13.26
CA GLN A 2 -10.55 25.78 -12.13
C GLN A 2 -11.67 25.44 -11.13
N GLN A 3 -12.50 26.42 -10.75
CA GLN A 3 -13.64 26.18 -9.85
C GLN A 3 -14.73 25.26 -10.45
N LYS A 4 -14.92 25.25 -11.77
CA LYS A 4 -15.87 24.34 -12.42
C LYS A 4 -15.38 22.89 -12.32
N ILE A 5 -14.08 22.68 -12.58
CA ILE A 5 -13.42 21.38 -12.42
C ILE A 5 -13.50 20.92 -10.96
N THR A 6 -13.16 21.81 -10.01
CA THR A 6 -13.29 21.48 -8.57
C THR A 6 -14.72 21.08 -8.20
N LYS A 7 -15.73 21.78 -8.73
CA LYS A 7 -17.13 21.43 -8.49
C LYS A 7 -17.49 20.07 -9.07
N GLU A 8 -17.08 19.77 -10.30
CA GLU A 8 -17.36 18.48 -10.96
C GLU A 8 -16.74 17.31 -10.20
N ILE A 9 -15.48 17.45 -9.78
CA ILE A 9 -14.79 16.47 -8.94
C ILE A 9 -15.52 16.28 -7.61
N ALA A 10 -15.86 17.37 -6.91
CA ALA A 10 -16.54 17.28 -5.63
C ALA A 10 -17.93 16.66 -5.75
N VAL A 11 -18.66 16.94 -6.82
CA VAL A 11 -19.97 16.31 -7.09
C VAL A 11 -19.78 14.81 -7.34
N PHE A 12 -18.80 14.40 -8.14
CA PHE A 12 -18.51 12.98 -8.37
C PHE A 12 -18.17 12.26 -7.06
N ASP A 13 -17.21 12.78 -6.30
CA ASP A 13 -16.73 12.20 -5.04
C ASP A 13 -17.87 12.08 -4.01
N ILE A 14 -18.52 13.20 -3.69
CA ILE A 14 -19.57 13.23 -2.66
C ILE A 14 -20.81 12.43 -3.08
N SER A 15 -21.21 12.43 -4.35
CA SER A 15 -22.38 11.65 -4.78
C SER A 15 -22.13 10.15 -4.65
N ASN A 16 -20.93 9.68 -5.01
CA ASN A 16 -20.58 8.28 -4.85
C ASN A 16 -20.42 7.90 -3.36
N PHE A 17 -19.83 8.77 -2.54
CA PHE A 17 -19.71 8.58 -1.10
C PHE A 17 -21.07 8.49 -0.39
N ILE A 18 -22.01 9.39 -0.73
CA ILE A 18 -23.38 9.35 -0.21
C ILE A 18 -24.06 8.04 -0.62
N LYS A 19 -23.96 7.67 -1.90
CA LYS A 19 -24.55 6.42 -2.40
C LYS A 19 -23.98 5.20 -1.67
N GLU A 20 -22.66 5.14 -1.48
CA GLU A 20 -22.01 4.07 -0.73
C GLU A 20 -22.53 3.98 0.71
N THR A 21 -22.61 5.12 1.39
CA THR A 21 -23.05 5.18 2.79
C THR A 21 -24.53 4.84 2.97
N GLU A 22 -25.40 5.24 2.04
CA GLU A 22 -26.84 5.01 2.13
C GLU A 22 -27.22 3.58 1.71
N GLU A 23 -26.64 3.08 0.61
CA GLU A 23 -27.02 1.79 0.02
C GLU A 23 -26.18 0.62 0.57
N PHE A 24 -24.93 0.86 0.97
CA PHE A 24 -23.95 -0.16 1.36
C PHE A 24 -23.19 0.15 2.67
N PRO A 25 -23.85 0.59 3.75
CA PRO A 25 -23.20 1.12 4.97
C PRO A 25 -22.26 0.14 5.68
N PHE A 26 -22.34 -1.15 5.38
CA PHE A 26 -21.61 -2.21 6.07
C PHE A 26 -20.78 -3.08 5.13
N HIS A 27 -20.55 -2.65 3.88
CA HIS A 27 -19.80 -3.43 2.89
C HIS A 27 -18.29 -3.22 2.95
N ASN A 28 -17.83 -2.32 3.81
CA ASN A 28 -16.42 -2.20 4.19
C ASN A 28 -16.16 -2.91 5.53
N TYR A 29 -14.91 -3.31 5.78
CA TYR A 29 -14.49 -4.00 7.00
C TYR A 29 -13.57 -3.08 7.84
N PRO A 30 -14.09 -2.46 8.92
CA PRO A 30 -13.29 -1.57 9.79
C PRO A 30 -12.08 -2.27 10.43
N LEU A 31 -12.16 -3.59 10.57
CA LEU A 31 -11.04 -4.45 10.93
C LEU A 31 -10.70 -5.32 9.72
N ASN A 32 -9.52 -5.07 9.16
CA ASN A 32 -8.92 -5.87 8.09
C ASN A 32 -7.40 -5.84 8.24
N GLN A 33 -6.73 -6.74 7.54
CA GLN A 33 -5.30 -7.01 7.71
C GLN A 33 -4.35 -5.95 7.12
N ILE A 34 -4.87 -4.97 6.38
CA ILE A 34 -4.06 -4.04 5.57
C ILE A 34 -4.12 -2.62 6.13
N GLY A 35 -5.29 -2.21 6.60
CA GLY A 35 -5.53 -0.85 7.05
C GLY A 35 -6.74 -0.76 7.99
N GLY A 36 -6.96 -1.79 8.81
CA GLY A 36 -7.94 -1.74 9.88
C GLY A 36 -7.58 -0.68 10.93
N ILE A 37 -8.57 -0.22 11.70
CA ILE A 37 -8.33 0.82 12.71
C ILE A 37 -7.22 0.43 13.70
N HIS A 38 -7.04 -0.87 13.98
CA HIS A 38 -6.00 -1.38 14.87
C HIS A 38 -4.58 -1.19 14.33
N LEU A 39 -4.40 -1.05 13.02
CA LEU A 39 -3.12 -0.76 12.37
C LEU A 39 -2.94 0.75 12.19
N ASN A 40 -3.93 1.43 11.61
CA ASN A 40 -3.82 2.84 11.21
C ASN A 40 -3.51 3.77 12.40
N VAL A 41 -4.08 3.51 13.58
CA VAL A 41 -3.79 4.33 14.76
C VAL A 41 -2.36 4.13 15.26
N VAL A 42 -1.79 2.94 15.10
CA VAL A 42 -0.40 2.67 15.48
C VAL A 42 0.54 3.39 14.53
N GLU A 43 0.34 3.20 13.22
CA GLU A 43 1.10 3.86 12.16
C GLU A 43 1.06 5.39 12.29
N PHE A 44 -0.12 5.97 12.50
CA PHE A 44 -0.24 7.42 12.69
C PHE A 44 0.60 7.90 13.86
N MET A 45 0.57 7.19 14.99
CA MET A 45 1.32 7.57 16.17
C MET A 45 2.82 7.40 15.95
N THR A 46 3.28 6.30 15.36
CA THR A 46 4.71 6.05 15.17
C THR A 46 5.32 6.96 14.09
N ASP A 47 4.63 7.13 12.97
CA ASP A 47 5.24 7.61 11.72
C ASP A 47 4.85 9.06 11.41
N VAL A 48 3.63 9.46 11.79
CA VAL A 48 3.08 10.77 11.43
C VAL A 48 3.13 11.76 12.58
N HIS A 49 2.83 11.34 13.82
CA HIS A 49 2.77 12.25 14.97
C HIS A 49 4.16 12.82 15.31
N PRO A 50 4.35 14.15 15.28
CA PRO A 50 5.61 14.77 15.66
C PRO A 50 5.78 14.78 17.19
N ILE A 51 7.01 14.70 17.67
CA ILE A 51 7.37 14.96 19.08
C ILE A 51 8.63 15.82 19.04
N ARG A 52 8.45 17.14 18.89
CA ARG A 52 9.54 18.13 18.76
C ARG A 52 9.73 18.97 20.02
N ASN A 53 8.82 18.83 20.99
CA ASN A 53 8.82 19.54 22.25
C ASN A 53 7.87 18.85 23.25
N VAL A 54 7.88 19.30 24.50
CA VAL A 54 7.04 18.76 25.60
C VAL A 54 5.55 18.76 25.25
N LYS A 55 5.01 19.83 24.64
CA LYS A 55 3.59 19.91 24.31
C LYS A 55 3.17 18.85 23.28
N GLU A 56 4.05 18.56 22.33
CA GLU A 56 3.80 17.50 21.33
C GLU A 56 3.93 16.10 21.94
N ALA A 57 4.80 15.91 22.93
CA ALA A 57 4.86 14.68 23.72
C ALA A 57 3.57 14.48 24.56
N GLU A 58 3.06 15.54 25.20
CA GLU A 58 1.79 15.51 25.92
C GLU A 58 0.62 15.20 24.98
N ALA A 59 0.56 15.83 23.80
CA ALA A 59 -0.47 15.55 22.80
C ALA A 59 -0.44 14.10 22.29
N TYR A 60 0.75 13.49 22.21
CA TYR A 60 0.89 12.07 21.88
C TYR A 60 0.21 11.20 22.95
N ILE A 61 0.50 11.47 24.23
CA ILE A 61 -0.08 10.75 25.37
C ILE A 61 -1.61 10.96 25.43
N ASP A 62 -2.08 12.18 25.21
CA ASP A 62 -3.52 12.49 25.16
C ASP A 62 -4.26 11.66 24.11
N ARG A 63 -3.66 11.43 22.93
CA ARG A 63 -4.24 10.56 21.91
C ARG A 63 -4.27 9.10 22.34
N LEU A 64 -3.22 8.60 23.00
CA LEU A 64 -3.21 7.24 23.52
C LEU A 64 -4.29 7.03 24.59
N ASN A 65 -4.57 8.04 25.41
CA ASN A 65 -5.67 8.04 26.37
C ASN A 65 -7.07 8.00 25.74
N LEU A 66 -7.19 8.13 24.41
CA LEU A 66 -8.45 8.05 23.66
C LEU A 66 -8.57 6.80 22.79
N PHE A 67 -7.60 5.88 22.85
CA PHE A 67 -7.65 4.64 22.06
C PHE A 67 -8.87 3.78 22.42
N ASP A 68 -9.16 3.61 23.71
CA ASP A 68 -10.29 2.81 24.14
C ASP A 68 -11.64 3.38 23.66
N ASP A 69 -11.84 4.70 23.75
CA ASP A 69 -13.04 5.38 23.27
C ASP A 69 -13.16 5.33 21.74
N SER A 70 -12.06 5.48 21.02
CA SER A 70 -12.02 5.32 19.56
C SER A 70 -12.42 3.90 19.12
N PHE A 71 -11.93 2.89 19.83
CA PHE A 71 -12.28 1.49 19.54
C PHE A 71 -13.69 1.12 20.00
N LYS A 72 -14.21 1.70 21.09
CA LYS A 72 -15.64 1.58 21.47
C LYS A 72 -16.53 2.15 20.38
N ALA A 73 -16.20 3.31 19.82
CA ALA A 73 -16.95 3.89 18.70
C ALA A 73 -16.90 2.99 17.45
N THR A 74 -15.74 2.41 17.14
CA THR A 74 -15.62 1.41 16.06
C THR A 74 -16.49 0.18 16.32
N LEU A 75 -16.56 -0.29 17.57
CA LEU A 75 -17.41 -1.41 17.95
C LEU A 75 -18.89 -1.15 17.74
N GLU A 76 -19.37 0.10 17.79
CA GLU A 76 -20.77 0.41 17.44
C GLU A 76 -21.07 0.04 15.98
N THR A 77 -20.19 0.44 15.05
CA THR A 77 -20.28 0.09 13.63
C THR A 77 -20.16 -1.42 13.42
N LEU A 78 -19.19 -2.07 14.07
CA LEU A 78 -18.99 -3.52 13.96
C LEU A 78 -20.18 -4.32 14.50
N ASN A 79 -20.82 -3.86 15.59
CA ASN A 79 -22.02 -4.49 16.12
C ASN A 79 -23.24 -4.27 15.22
N ALA A 80 -23.35 -3.11 14.56
CA ALA A 80 -24.38 -2.87 13.55
C ALA A 80 -24.18 -3.78 12.32
N GLN A 81 -22.94 -3.91 11.84
CA GLN A 81 -22.56 -4.84 10.77
C GLN A 81 -22.85 -6.31 11.14
N LYS A 82 -22.51 -6.72 12.36
CA LYS A 82 -22.85 -8.04 12.94
C LYS A 82 -24.36 -8.28 12.96
N LYS A 83 -25.17 -7.29 13.34
CA LYS A 83 -26.64 -7.38 13.34
C LYS A 83 -27.20 -7.51 11.91
N ALA A 84 -26.57 -6.88 10.93
CA ALA A 84 -26.90 -7.01 9.51
C ALA A 84 -26.46 -8.37 8.92
N GLY A 85 -25.71 -9.19 9.66
CA GLY A 85 -25.23 -10.49 9.20
C GLY A 85 -24.09 -10.40 8.18
N ILE A 86 -23.42 -9.26 8.09
CA ILE A 86 -22.29 -9.04 7.20
C ILE A 86 -21.00 -9.30 7.98
N PHE A 87 -20.13 -10.14 7.44
CA PHE A 87 -18.85 -10.50 8.06
C PHE A 87 -17.78 -10.59 6.98
N PRO A 88 -16.51 -10.29 7.29
CA PRO A 88 -15.44 -10.48 6.33
C PRO A 88 -15.17 -11.98 6.08
N PRO A 89 -14.43 -12.32 5.00
CA PRO A 89 -13.96 -13.68 4.76
C PRO A 89 -13.14 -14.23 5.93
N LYS A 90 -13.07 -15.56 6.03
CA LYS A 90 -12.35 -16.25 7.12
C LYS A 90 -10.89 -15.83 7.28
N PHE A 91 -10.15 -15.65 6.17
CA PHE A 91 -8.75 -15.28 6.24
C PHE A 91 -8.54 -13.90 6.92
N VAL A 92 -9.47 -12.95 6.76
CA VAL A 92 -9.40 -11.64 7.42
C VAL A 92 -9.44 -11.80 8.93
N PHE A 93 -10.33 -12.65 9.46
CA PHE A 93 -10.36 -12.96 10.89
C PHE A 93 -9.04 -13.54 11.38
N ASP A 94 -8.47 -14.48 10.63
CA ASP A 94 -7.24 -15.17 11.01
C ASP A 94 -6.06 -14.17 11.08
N HIS A 95 -5.96 -13.24 10.12
CA HIS A 95 -4.95 -12.18 10.14
C HIS A 95 -5.17 -11.16 11.27
N VAL A 96 -6.39 -10.65 11.43
CA VAL A 96 -6.70 -9.63 12.44
C VAL A 96 -6.49 -10.18 13.85
N ILE A 97 -6.85 -11.44 14.13
CA ILE A 97 -6.58 -12.08 15.41
C ILE A 97 -5.09 -12.10 15.69
N ARG A 98 -4.27 -12.57 14.74
CA ARG A 98 -2.81 -12.62 14.90
C ARG A 98 -2.22 -11.22 15.14
N GLN A 99 -2.62 -10.23 14.35
CA GLN A 99 -2.15 -8.84 14.51
C GLN A 99 -2.53 -8.28 15.89
N LEU A 100 -3.75 -8.52 16.36
CA LEU A 100 -4.18 -8.09 17.69
C LEU A 100 -3.45 -8.85 18.80
N GLU A 101 -3.13 -10.14 18.61
CA GLU A 101 -2.28 -10.90 19.54
C GLU A 101 -0.88 -10.32 19.62
N GLU A 102 -0.27 -9.95 18.49
CA GLU A 102 1.04 -9.28 18.47
C GLU A 102 0.98 -7.95 19.22
N LEU A 103 -0.02 -7.10 18.93
CA LEU A 103 -0.23 -5.81 19.59
C LEU A 103 -0.48 -5.93 21.11
N LEU A 104 -1.15 -7.00 21.56
CA LEU A 104 -1.43 -7.26 22.98
C LEU A 104 -0.26 -7.90 23.73
N ASN A 105 0.67 -8.56 23.04
CA ASN A 105 1.73 -9.36 23.66
C ASN A 105 3.11 -8.69 23.62
N PHE A 106 3.22 -7.43 23.17
CA PHE A 106 4.48 -6.71 23.25
C PHE A 106 4.97 -6.60 24.70
N LYS A 107 6.26 -6.89 24.92
CA LYS A 107 6.92 -6.43 26.14
C LYS A 107 7.10 -4.91 26.07
N GLU A 108 7.26 -4.27 27.23
CA GLU A 108 7.25 -2.82 27.35
C GLU A 108 8.21 -2.09 26.38
N ASN A 109 9.44 -2.57 26.22
CA ASN A 109 10.42 -1.99 25.28
C ASN A 109 10.25 -2.45 23.82
N GLU A 110 9.40 -3.45 23.57
CA GLU A 110 9.11 -3.98 22.23
C GLU A 110 7.88 -3.30 21.61
N ASN A 111 7.03 -2.65 22.43
CA ASN A 111 5.84 -1.94 21.94
C ASN A 111 6.24 -0.75 21.05
N PRO A 112 5.80 -0.69 19.78
CA PRO A 112 6.20 0.38 18.85
C PRO A 112 5.75 1.77 19.28
N LEU A 113 4.61 1.89 19.96
CA LEU A 113 4.12 3.18 20.49
C LEU A 113 5.07 3.73 21.55
N ARG A 114 5.64 2.84 22.37
CA ARG A 114 6.56 3.22 23.43
C ARG A 114 7.98 3.43 22.91
N SER A 115 8.51 2.50 22.14
CA SER A 115 9.89 2.57 21.66
C SER A 115 10.15 3.80 20.79
N VAL A 116 9.20 4.15 19.91
CA VAL A 116 9.29 5.37 19.09
C VAL A 116 9.20 6.63 19.94
N PHE A 117 8.32 6.65 20.95
CA PHE A 117 8.20 7.77 21.87
C PHE A 117 9.51 7.98 22.66
N LEU A 118 10.07 6.92 23.24
CA LEU A 118 11.32 6.99 24.00
C LEU A 118 12.47 7.57 23.18
N ARG A 119 12.66 7.06 21.96
CA ARG A 119 13.67 7.59 21.03
C ARG A 119 13.47 9.08 20.77
N LYS A 120 12.23 9.49 20.43
CA LYS A 120 11.92 10.91 20.16
C LYS A 120 12.08 11.79 21.40
N ILE A 121 11.81 11.30 22.61
CA ILE A 121 12.05 12.03 23.87
C ILE A 121 13.54 12.20 24.16
N GLU A 122 14.34 11.16 23.94
CA GLU A 122 15.80 11.22 24.10
C GLU A 122 16.41 12.31 23.20
N ASP A 123 15.95 12.40 21.94
CA ASP A 123 16.38 13.43 20.99
C ASP A 123 16.11 14.87 21.46
N LEU A 124 15.11 15.09 22.33
CA LEU A 124 14.77 16.41 22.85
C LEU A 124 15.71 16.91 23.96
N ASN A 125 16.54 16.04 24.54
CA ASN A 125 17.47 16.39 25.62
C ASN A 125 16.81 17.19 26.77
N LEU A 126 15.61 16.77 27.18
CA LEU A 126 14.84 17.40 28.25
C LEU A 126 15.44 17.12 29.64
N ASP A 127 15.02 17.88 30.65
CA ASP A 127 15.34 17.59 32.05
C ASP A 127 14.90 16.17 32.44
N SER A 128 15.72 15.47 33.23
CA SER A 128 15.45 14.09 33.65
C SER A 128 14.12 13.91 34.38
N GLU A 129 13.67 14.90 35.15
CA GLU A 129 12.39 14.86 35.86
C GLU A 129 11.21 14.96 34.88
N VAL A 130 11.33 15.85 33.88
CA VAL A 130 10.31 16.03 32.83
C VAL A 130 10.21 14.79 31.94
N SER A 131 11.35 14.24 31.51
CA SER A 131 11.39 13.01 30.71
C SER A 131 10.77 11.84 31.48
N SER A 132 11.10 11.68 32.76
CA SER A 132 10.56 10.61 33.62
C SER A 132 9.04 10.73 33.81
N ASP A 133 8.53 11.96 34.02
CA ASP A 133 7.08 12.22 34.12
C ASP A 133 6.34 11.87 32.83
N LEU A 134 6.87 12.27 31.66
CA LEU A 134 6.29 11.94 30.37
C LEU A 134 6.25 10.42 30.11
N ILE A 135 7.34 9.72 30.43
CA ILE A 135 7.41 8.25 30.28
C ILE A 135 6.41 7.56 31.21
N SER A 136 6.30 8.00 32.46
CA SER A 136 5.32 7.45 33.41
C SER A 136 3.87 7.65 32.93
N LYS A 137 3.54 8.83 32.39
CA LYS A 137 2.22 9.11 31.81
C LYS A 137 1.94 8.28 30.56
N LEU A 138 2.95 8.09 29.71
CA LEU A 138 2.86 7.20 28.55
C LEU A 138 2.54 5.76 28.98
N ASP A 139 3.28 5.22 29.94
CA ASP A 139 3.10 3.86 30.44
C ASP A 139 1.70 3.68 31.02
N ASN A 140 1.22 4.69 31.76
CA ASN A 140 -0.15 4.73 32.27
C ASN A 140 -1.21 4.72 31.14
N ALA A 141 -1.02 5.50 30.07
CA ALA A 141 -1.93 5.52 28.92
C ALA A 141 -1.95 4.17 28.20
N ILE A 142 -0.80 3.51 28.07
CA ILE A 142 -0.69 2.19 27.45
C ILE A 142 -1.43 1.13 28.28
N GLU A 143 -1.23 1.14 29.60
CA GLU A 143 -1.87 0.20 30.53
C GLU A 143 -3.39 0.39 30.61
N ASN A 144 -3.86 1.64 30.65
CA ASN A 144 -5.26 1.93 31.01
C ASN A 144 -6.17 2.25 29.82
N SER A 145 -5.63 2.57 28.65
CA SER A 145 -6.42 2.87 27.44
C SER A 145 -6.04 1.98 26.25
N VAL A 146 -4.76 1.95 25.87
CA VAL A 146 -4.31 1.25 24.66
C VAL A 146 -4.55 -0.27 24.77
N THR A 147 -4.03 -0.90 25.83
CA THR A 147 -4.13 -2.36 26.01
C THR A 147 -5.58 -2.82 26.18
N PRO A 148 -6.41 -2.19 27.05
CA PRO A 148 -7.83 -2.50 27.13
C PRO A 148 -8.56 -2.25 25.80
N GLY A 149 -8.19 -1.20 25.08
CA GLY A 149 -8.72 -0.90 23.76
C GLY A 149 -8.50 -2.04 22.76
N PHE A 150 -7.26 -2.50 22.57
CA PHE A 150 -6.98 -3.63 21.68
C PHE A 150 -7.70 -4.91 22.13
N LYS A 151 -7.84 -5.11 23.45
CA LYS A 151 -8.57 -6.24 24.01
C LYS A 151 -10.05 -6.23 23.60
N LEU A 152 -10.70 -5.06 23.55
CA LEU A 152 -12.07 -4.92 23.06
C LEU A 152 -12.23 -5.43 21.61
N LEU A 153 -11.30 -5.04 20.73
CA LEU A 153 -11.30 -5.49 19.33
C LEU A 153 -11.03 -7.00 19.24
N TYR A 154 -10.05 -7.50 19.99
CA TYR A 154 -9.69 -8.93 20.03
C TYR A 154 -10.87 -9.81 20.46
N ASP A 155 -11.60 -9.39 21.50
CA ASP A 155 -12.75 -10.13 22.01
C ASP A 155 -13.90 -10.16 20.99
N PHE A 156 -14.17 -9.03 20.32
CA PHE A 156 -15.18 -8.96 19.26
C PHE A 156 -14.86 -9.90 18.09
N VAL A 157 -13.61 -9.88 17.59
CA VAL A 157 -13.18 -10.69 16.44
C VAL A 157 -13.24 -12.19 16.80
N ASN A 158 -12.83 -12.57 18.01
CA ASN A 158 -12.94 -13.96 18.48
C ASN A 158 -14.39 -14.42 18.66
N GLU A 159 -15.26 -13.57 19.19
CA GLU A 159 -16.69 -13.86 19.33
C GLU A 159 -17.34 -14.15 17.96
N THR A 160 -16.97 -13.35 16.94
CA THR A 160 -17.64 -13.34 15.64
C THR A 160 -16.99 -14.23 14.59
N ARG A 161 -15.76 -14.71 14.77
CA ARG A 161 -15.02 -15.56 13.80
C ARG A 161 -15.81 -16.74 13.25
N LYS A 162 -16.65 -17.39 14.06
CA LYS A 162 -17.49 -18.53 13.61
C LYS A 162 -18.57 -18.13 12.59
N LYS A 163 -18.80 -16.83 12.40
CA LYS A 163 -19.75 -16.25 11.44
C LYS A 163 -19.07 -15.70 10.19
N ALA A 164 -17.75 -15.88 10.05
CA ALA A 164 -17.00 -15.45 8.89
C ALA A 164 -17.67 -15.86 7.57
N ASN A 165 -17.61 -14.98 6.58
CA ASN A 165 -18.13 -15.27 5.26
C ASN A 165 -17.34 -16.42 4.63
N GLN A 166 -18.07 -17.39 4.07
CA GLN A 166 -17.49 -18.56 3.40
C GLN A 166 -17.06 -18.25 1.96
N TYR A 167 -17.53 -17.14 1.42
CA TYR A 167 -17.19 -16.65 0.10
C TYR A 167 -16.13 -15.54 0.20
N HIS A 168 -15.37 -15.38 -0.88
CA HIS A 168 -14.23 -14.44 -0.93
C HIS A 168 -14.57 -13.14 -1.65
N GLY A 169 -15.63 -13.13 -2.47
CA GLY A 169 -16.00 -11.98 -3.28
C GLY A 169 -17.17 -11.18 -2.72
N VAL A 170 -17.19 -9.87 -2.99
CA VAL A 170 -18.23 -8.96 -2.53
C VAL A 170 -19.62 -9.25 -3.10
N TRP A 171 -19.72 -9.99 -4.22
CA TRP A 171 -20.99 -10.53 -4.76
C TRP A 171 -21.81 -11.33 -3.73
N SER A 172 -21.14 -11.86 -2.70
CA SER A 172 -21.80 -12.63 -1.62
C SER A 172 -22.46 -11.75 -0.56
N LEU A 173 -22.20 -10.44 -0.56
CA LEU A 173 -22.81 -9.47 0.33
C LEU A 173 -24.21 -9.07 -0.19
N PRO A 174 -25.10 -8.54 0.67
CA PRO A 174 -26.40 -8.01 0.23
C PRO A 174 -26.22 -6.92 -0.83
N ASN A 175 -26.83 -7.06 -2.02
CA ASN A 175 -26.61 -6.13 -3.15
C ASN A 175 -25.13 -6.00 -3.57
N GLY A 176 -24.38 -7.11 -3.51
CA GLY A 176 -22.94 -7.14 -3.76
C GLY A 176 -22.53 -6.76 -5.18
N ASP A 177 -23.36 -7.07 -6.19
CA ASP A 177 -23.08 -6.73 -7.58
C ASP A 177 -23.18 -5.21 -7.79
N GLU A 178 -24.19 -4.54 -7.21
CA GLU A 178 -24.34 -3.09 -7.26
C GLU A 178 -23.25 -2.37 -6.47
N PHE A 179 -22.86 -2.91 -5.31
CA PHE A 179 -21.73 -2.40 -4.54
C PHE A 179 -20.44 -2.49 -5.36
N TYR A 180 -20.16 -3.63 -5.99
CA TYR A 180 -18.95 -3.79 -6.78
C TYR A 180 -18.92 -2.85 -7.99
N ALA A 181 -20.04 -2.68 -8.69
CA ALA A 181 -20.16 -1.69 -9.77
C ALA A 181 -19.88 -0.26 -9.29
N LEU A 182 -20.35 0.12 -8.10
CA LEU A 182 -20.02 1.41 -7.49
C LEU A 182 -18.51 1.52 -7.18
N ARG A 183 -17.90 0.47 -6.60
CA ARG A 183 -16.46 0.45 -6.33
C ARG A 183 -15.64 0.60 -7.62
N LEU A 184 -16.00 -0.13 -8.68
CA LEU A 184 -15.36 0.01 -9.99
C LEU A 184 -15.45 1.45 -10.51
N LYS A 185 -16.61 2.11 -10.40
CA LYS A 185 -16.77 3.51 -10.79
C LYS A 185 -15.89 4.46 -9.98
N VAL A 186 -15.82 4.27 -8.66
CA VAL A 186 -15.00 5.11 -7.76
C VAL A 186 -13.51 4.95 -8.07
N TYR A 187 -13.03 3.71 -8.22
CA TYR A 187 -11.61 3.44 -8.43
C TYR A 187 -11.14 3.73 -9.86
N THR A 188 -11.96 3.43 -10.87
CA THR A 188 -11.58 3.61 -12.29
C THR A 188 -11.96 4.97 -12.84
N THR A 189 -12.92 5.67 -12.23
CA THR A 189 -13.56 6.90 -12.76
C THR A 189 -14.26 6.72 -14.11
N THR A 190 -14.54 5.46 -14.48
CA THR A 190 -15.24 5.08 -15.72
C THR A 190 -16.59 4.43 -15.43
N ASP A 191 -17.35 4.15 -16.48
CA ASP A 191 -18.57 3.34 -16.44
C ASP A 191 -18.34 1.92 -17.01
N TYR A 192 -17.09 1.44 -17.06
CA TYR A 192 -16.80 0.06 -17.50
C TYR A 192 -17.47 -0.96 -16.58
N SER A 193 -18.04 -2.00 -17.18
CA SER A 193 -18.56 -3.13 -16.42
C SER A 193 -17.42 -4.01 -15.90
N ALA A 194 -17.71 -4.82 -14.88
CA ALA A 194 -16.77 -5.86 -14.41
C ALA A 194 -16.35 -6.82 -15.53
N GLU A 195 -17.25 -7.08 -16.49
CA GLU A 195 -16.95 -7.93 -17.64
C GLU A 195 -16.00 -7.23 -18.64
N ASP A 196 -16.20 -5.95 -18.91
CA ASP A 196 -15.28 -5.17 -19.75
C ASP A 196 -13.88 -5.17 -19.15
N ILE A 197 -13.76 -4.89 -17.84
CA ILE A 197 -12.48 -4.86 -17.13
C ILE A 197 -11.81 -6.23 -17.15
N HIS A 198 -12.56 -7.31 -16.92
CA HIS A 198 -12.02 -8.68 -16.98
C HIS A 198 -11.43 -8.99 -18.37
N ASN A 199 -12.16 -8.64 -19.43
CA ASN A 199 -11.73 -8.89 -20.81
C ASN A 199 -10.53 -8.01 -21.21
N ILE A 200 -10.48 -6.76 -20.74
CA ILE A 200 -9.29 -5.90 -20.89
C ILE A 200 -8.09 -6.56 -20.21
N GLY A 201 -8.26 -7.04 -18.97
CA GLY A 201 -7.21 -7.75 -18.23
C GLY A 201 -6.66 -8.95 -18.99
N LEU A 202 -7.54 -9.81 -19.54
CA LEU A 202 -7.12 -10.97 -20.33
C LEU A 202 -6.36 -10.56 -21.61
N SER A 203 -6.81 -9.52 -22.31
CA SER A 203 -6.15 -9.00 -23.51
C SER A 203 -4.76 -8.44 -23.19
N GLU A 204 -4.62 -7.68 -22.10
CA GLU A 204 -3.34 -7.12 -21.68
C GLU A 204 -2.37 -8.20 -21.20
N VAL A 205 -2.85 -9.19 -20.46
CA VAL A 205 -2.05 -10.37 -20.09
C VAL A 205 -1.48 -11.05 -21.35
N GLU A 206 -2.29 -11.25 -22.39
CA GLU A 206 -1.83 -11.84 -23.65
C GLU A 206 -0.79 -10.96 -24.36
N ARG A 207 -1.04 -9.64 -24.46
CA ARG A 207 -0.14 -8.69 -25.12
C ARG A 207 1.23 -8.65 -24.44
N ILE A 208 1.26 -8.52 -23.12
CA ILE A 208 2.49 -8.39 -22.34
C ILE A 208 3.26 -9.71 -22.36
N THR A 209 2.57 -10.84 -22.17
CA THR A 209 3.17 -12.17 -22.25
C THR A 209 3.90 -12.39 -23.58
N LYS A 210 3.30 -11.99 -24.71
CA LYS A 210 3.95 -12.09 -26.03
C LYS A 210 5.25 -11.29 -26.12
N ARG A 211 5.29 -10.07 -25.57
CA ARG A 211 6.53 -9.27 -25.54
C ARG A 211 7.60 -9.93 -24.68
N MET A 212 7.24 -10.41 -23.49
CA MET A 212 8.16 -11.11 -22.60
C MET A 212 8.71 -12.39 -23.23
N GLN A 213 7.88 -13.15 -23.96
CA GLN A 213 8.33 -14.34 -24.72
C GLN A 213 9.31 -13.98 -25.83
N GLN A 214 9.12 -12.86 -26.53
CA GLN A 214 10.08 -12.40 -27.53
C GLN A 214 11.44 -12.06 -26.91
N ILE A 215 11.44 -11.34 -25.78
CA ILE A 215 12.69 -11.03 -25.05
C ILE A 215 13.36 -12.31 -24.56
N ALA A 216 12.59 -13.26 -24.03
CA ALA A 216 13.10 -14.56 -23.61
C ALA A 216 13.77 -15.33 -24.75
N PHE A 217 13.19 -15.28 -25.96
CA PHE A 217 13.80 -15.86 -27.16
C PHE A 217 15.11 -15.17 -27.52
N ASP A 218 15.14 -13.84 -27.51
CA ASP A 218 16.33 -13.03 -27.84
C ASP A 218 17.48 -13.26 -26.84
N LEU A 219 17.15 -13.53 -25.57
CA LEU A 219 18.08 -13.92 -24.50
C LEU A 219 18.52 -15.38 -24.56
N GLY A 220 17.93 -16.19 -25.46
CA GLY A 220 18.32 -17.59 -25.67
C GLY A 220 17.59 -18.63 -24.80
N TYR A 221 16.51 -18.27 -24.12
CA TYR A 221 15.70 -19.22 -23.33
C TYR A 221 14.80 -20.12 -24.20
N GLY A 222 14.60 -19.78 -25.48
CA GLY A 222 13.79 -20.53 -26.43
C GLY A 222 12.43 -19.89 -26.71
N ASP A 223 11.66 -20.51 -27.62
CA ASP A 223 10.45 -19.94 -28.23
C ASP A 223 9.12 -20.35 -27.55
N GLN A 224 9.15 -21.34 -26.66
CA GLN A 224 7.96 -21.89 -25.98
C GLN A 224 8.01 -21.70 -24.44
N VAL A 225 8.70 -20.67 -23.98
CA VAL A 225 8.87 -20.41 -22.56
C VAL A 225 7.55 -19.92 -21.95
N LYS A 226 7.18 -20.52 -20.81
CA LYS A 226 6.11 -20.00 -19.96
C LYS A 226 6.67 -18.84 -19.14
N VAL A 227 6.13 -17.65 -19.35
CA VAL A 227 6.62 -16.40 -18.70
C VAL A 227 6.67 -16.54 -17.18
N GLY A 228 5.62 -17.03 -16.53
CA GLY A 228 5.64 -17.23 -15.08
C GLY A 228 6.75 -18.16 -14.60
N GLN A 229 7.08 -19.22 -15.36
CA GLN A 229 8.18 -20.12 -15.02
C GLN A 229 9.55 -19.46 -15.22
N LEU A 230 9.71 -18.67 -16.29
CA LEU A 230 10.92 -17.89 -16.53
C LEU A 230 11.15 -16.91 -15.39
N MET A 231 10.16 -16.05 -15.08
CA MET A 231 10.31 -15.04 -14.04
C MET A 231 10.57 -15.67 -12.67
N ASN A 232 9.92 -16.79 -12.37
CA ASN A 232 10.21 -17.54 -11.16
C ASN A 232 11.66 -18.06 -11.12
N SER A 233 12.20 -18.55 -12.25
CA SER A 233 13.61 -18.97 -12.31
C SER A 233 14.59 -17.79 -12.17
N LEU A 234 14.26 -16.62 -12.71
CA LEU A 234 15.07 -15.40 -12.56
C LEU A 234 15.07 -14.90 -11.10
N ASN A 235 13.95 -15.06 -10.38
CA ASN A 235 13.88 -14.77 -8.94
C ASN A 235 14.79 -15.65 -8.08
N GLU A 236 15.17 -16.83 -8.57
CA GLU A 236 16.06 -17.75 -7.86
C GLU A 236 17.53 -17.69 -8.33
N ASP A 237 17.81 -17.00 -9.44
CA ASP A 237 19.15 -16.89 -9.98
C ASP A 237 20.00 -15.90 -9.19
N SER A 238 21.09 -16.42 -8.61
CA SER A 238 22.10 -15.64 -7.87
C SER A 238 22.69 -14.46 -8.62
N ASN A 239 22.62 -14.41 -9.96
CA ASN A 239 23.06 -13.28 -10.77
C ASN A 239 22.20 -12.02 -10.56
N PHE A 240 20.93 -12.19 -10.18
CA PHE A 240 19.98 -11.09 -9.95
C PHE A 240 19.71 -10.81 -8.48
N LEU A 241 20.40 -11.49 -7.57
CA LEU A 241 20.17 -11.38 -6.13
C LEU A 241 21.33 -10.69 -5.44
N TYR A 242 20.99 -9.81 -4.50
CA TYR A 242 21.98 -9.28 -3.57
C TYR A 242 22.50 -10.37 -2.66
N SER A 243 23.81 -10.31 -2.38
CA SER A 243 24.42 -11.15 -1.36
C SER A 243 23.84 -10.83 0.01
N ASP A 244 23.58 -11.86 0.82
CA ASP A 244 23.11 -11.68 2.19
C ASP A 244 24.25 -11.26 3.13
N THR A 245 24.63 -9.99 3.06
CA THR A 245 25.67 -9.38 3.91
C THR A 245 25.05 -8.37 4.89
N PRO A 246 25.71 -8.06 6.03
CA PRO A 246 25.19 -7.08 6.99
C PRO A 246 24.94 -5.69 6.39
N ASP A 247 25.71 -5.30 5.37
CA ASP A 247 25.62 -4.02 4.65
C ASP A 247 24.66 -4.06 3.43
N ARG A 248 23.86 -5.13 3.28
CA ARG A 248 23.00 -5.32 2.11
C ARG A 248 21.94 -4.22 1.99
N LYS A 249 21.33 -3.80 3.10
CA LYS A 249 20.26 -2.78 3.07
C LYS A 249 20.82 -1.45 2.58
N GLU A 250 22.01 -1.07 3.05
CA GLU A 250 22.72 0.13 2.61
C GLU A 250 23.08 0.08 1.13
N ARG A 251 23.53 -1.08 0.63
CA ARG A 251 23.83 -1.26 -0.81
C ARG A 251 22.59 -1.09 -1.68
N VAL A 252 21.49 -1.77 -1.35
CA VAL A 252 20.24 -1.67 -2.14
C VAL A 252 19.69 -0.24 -2.13
N VAL A 253 19.73 0.44 -0.98
CA VAL A 253 19.33 1.86 -0.90
C VAL A 253 20.25 2.74 -1.76
N ALA A 254 21.57 2.49 -1.77
CA ALA A 254 22.49 3.23 -2.62
C ALA A 254 22.21 3.02 -4.12
N ASP A 255 21.95 1.79 -4.53
CA ASP A 255 21.63 1.45 -5.91
C ASP A 255 20.31 2.10 -6.37
N TYR A 256 19.26 2.06 -5.52
CA TYR A 256 18.03 2.80 -5.79
C TYR A 256 18.27 4.31 -5.90
N ASN A 257 19.08 4.91 -5.02
CA ASN A 257 19.41 6.33 -5.12
C ASN A 257 20.12 6.65 -6.44
N SER A 258 21.01 5.78 -6.92
CA SER A 258 21.66 5.95 -8.23
C SER A 258 20.66 5.90 -9.38
N ILE A 259 19.69 4.97 -9.35
CA ILE A 259 18.63 4.88 -10.36
C ILE A 259 17.75 6.13 -10.33
N VAL A 260 17.40 6.63 -9.14
CA VAL A 260 16.59 7.83 -8.98
C VAL A 260 17.33 9.07 -9.50
N GLU A 261 18.62 9.21 -9.24
CA GLU A 261 19.45 10.31 -9.75
C GLU A 261 19.57 10.27 -11.28
N GLU A 262 19.86 9.10 -11.85
CA GLU A 262 19.88 8.89 -13.30
C GLU A 262 18.55 9.31 -13.93
N THR A 263 17.45 8.80 -13.37
CA THR A 263 16.10 9.04 -13.91
C THR A 263 15.65 10.48 -13.75
N TRP A 264 16.06 11.15 -12.66
CA TRP A 264 15.83 12.58 -12.47
C TRP A 264 16.45 13.40 -13.60
N ASN A 265 17.73 13.16 -13.90
CA ASN A 265 18.47 13.89 -14.94
C ASN A 265 17.85 13.68 -16.33
N ILE A 266 17.43 12.46 -16.66
CA ILE A 266 16.75 12.20 -17.93
C ILE A 266 15.36 12.83 -17.97
N SER A 267 14.60 12.77 -16.88
CA SER A 267 13.25 13.33 -16.81
C SER A 267 13.20 14.83 -17.07
N GLU A 268 14.25 15.59 -16.72
CA GLU A 268 14.37 17.02 -17.04
C GLU A 268 14.28 17.33 -18.55
N LEU A 269 14.55 16.34 -19.42
CA LEU A 269 14.43 16.48 -20.86
C LEU A 269 13.00 16.28 -21.38
N TYR A 270 12.16 15.57 -20.63
CA TYR A 270 10.80 15.18 -21.04
C TYR A 270 9.71 16.02 -20.37
N PHE A 271 9.96 16.56 -19.17
CA PHE A 271 8.98 17.32 -18.41
C PHE A 271 9.27 18.82 -18.41
N HIS A 272 8.25 19.63 -18.73
CA HIS A 272 8.38 21.09 -18.70
C HIS A 272 8.62 21.63 -17.28
N ASN A 273 8.07 20.96 -16.26
CA ASN A 273 8.24 21.32 -14.85
C ASN A 273 8.70 20.10 -14.07
N MET A 274 9.73 20.30 -13.25
CA MET A 274 10.13 19.35 -12.21
C MET A 274 9.70 19.86 -10.83
N PRO A 275 9.48 18.98 -9.84
CA PRO A 275 9.15 19.39 -8.48
C PRO A 275 10.32 20.12 -7.82
N LYS A 276 10.02 21.05 -6.93
CA LYS A 276 11.02 21.68 -6.05
C LYS A 276 11.42 20.75 -4.90
N SER A 277 10.45 19.97 -4.42
CA SER A 277 10.65 18.96 -3.39
C SER A 277 11.59 17.88 -3.92
N LYS A 278 12.56 17.47 -3.10
CA LYS A 278 13.43 16.33 -3.40
C LYS A 278 12.75 15.01 -3.03
N VAL A 279 13.28 13.91 -3.55
CA VAL A 279 12.99 12.55 -3.10
C VAL A 279 14.24 11.89 -2.56
N GLU A 280 14.08 11.10 -1.50
CA GLU A 280 15.12 10.26 -0.92
C GLU A 280 14.66 8.81 -0.89
N VAL A 281 15.59 7.86 -1.01
CA VAL A 281 15.30 6.44 -0.82
C VAL A 281 15.65 6.01 0.60
N ARG A 282 14.77 5.28 1.26
CA ARG A 282 14.98 4.72 2.61
C ARG A 282 14.50 3.27 2.68
N ALA A 283 15.10 2.48 3.56
CA ALA A 283 14.53 1.18 3.89
C ALA A 283 13.26 1.36 4.76
N VAL A 284 12.28 0.48 4.59
CA VAL A 284 11.13 0.40 5.50
C VAL A 284 11.63 0.09 6.92
N PRO A 285 11.10 0.76 7.97
CA PRO A 285 11.48 0.47 9.34
C PRO A 285 11.18 -0.98 9.77
N GLU A 286 12.10 -1.60 10.52
CA GLU A 286 12.05 -3.03 10.89
C GLU A 286 10.78 -3.45 11.65
N TYR A 287 10.17 -2.56 12.44
CA TYR A 287 8.93 -2.86 13.15
C TYR A 287 7.71 -3.02 12.22
N SER A 288 7.81 -2.57 10.97
CA SER A 288 6.71 -2.55 10.01
C SER A 288 6.97 -3.36 8.73
N GLU A 289 8.22 -3.69 8.42
CA GLU A 289 8.64 -4.27 7.13
C GLU A 289 7.93 -5.59 6.75
N GLN A 290 7.49 -6.40 7.73
CA GLN A 290 6.77 -7.65 7.47
C GLN A 290 5.34 -7.48 6.94
N ASN A 291 4.74 -6.31 7.15
CA ASN A 291 3.34 -6.03 6.83
C ASN A 291 3.19 -5.02 5.69
N GLN A 292 4.30 -4.58 5.09
CA GLN A 292 4.32 -3.57 4.02
C GLN A 292 4.53 -4.20 2.64
N ALA A 293 4.12 -3.48 1.59
CA ALA A 293 4.38 -3.86 0.20
C ALA A 293 5.89 -3.81 -0.13
N GLY A 294 6.28 -4.24 -1.34
CA GLY A 294 7.69 -4.23 -1.81
C GLY A 294 8.33 -2.84 -1.84
N GLY A 295 7.51 -1.80 -1.99
CA GLY A 295 7.88 -0.40 -1.80
C GLY A 295 6.65 0.49 -1.68
N TYR A 296 6.84 1.72 -1.21
CA TYR A 296 5.80 2.75 -1.21
C TYR A 296 6.38 4.16 -1.17
N TYR A 297 5.62 5.11 -1.71
CA TYR A 297 5.97 6.53 -1.69
C TYR A 297 5.25 7.30 -0.57
N MET A 298 6.02 8.08 0.19
CA MET A 298 5.52 9.07 1.15
C MET A 298 5.70 10.49 0.61
N SER A 299 4.64 11.28 0.65
CA SER A 299 4.63 12.65 0.13
C SER A 299 5.52 13.63 0.94
N PRO A 300 6.12 14.65 0.29
CA PRO A 300 6.85 15.71 0.98
C PRO A 300 5.95 16.53 1.90
N ALA A 301 6.56 17.17 2.91
CA ALA A 301 5.86 18.15 3.73
C ALA A 301 5.67 19.46 2.95
N LEU A 302 4.51 20.09 3.12
CA LEU A 302 4.16 21.32 2.41
C LEU A 302 5.04 22.52 2.72
N ASP A 303 5.54 22.57 3.95
CA ASP A 303 6.46 23.61 4.42
C ASP A 303 7.91 23.34 3.99
N GLY A 304 8.16 22.25 3.24
CA GLY A 304 9.48 21.83 2.79
C GLY A 304 10.33 21.20 3.90
N SER A 305 9.78 20.96 5.10
CA SER A 305 10.56 20.43 6.23
C SER A 305 10.98 18.97 6.05
N ARG A 306 10.33 18.24 5.12
CA ARG A 306 10.60 16.83 4.82
C ARG A 306 10.50 16.59 3.32
N PRO A 307 11.47 15.90 2.70
CA PRO A 307 11.39 15.50 1.29
C PRO A 307 10.31 14.43 1.09
N GLY A 308 10.00 14.14 -0.18
CA GLY A 308 9.32 12.89 -0.53
C GLY A 308 10.25 11.72 -0.20
N VAL A 309 9.68 10.57 0.14
CA VAL A 309 10.47 9.38 0.46
C VAL A 309 9.94 8.19 -0.31
N PHE A 310 10.80 7.56 -1.09
CA PHE A 310 10.57 6.20 -1.59
C PHE A 310 11.09 5.23 -0.53
N TYR A 311 10.18 4.52 0.12
CA TYR A 311 10.51 3.44 1.03
C TYR A 311 10.61 2.11 0.25
N ALA A 312 11.79 1.49 0.28
CA ALA A 312 12.03 0.15 -0.25
C ALA A 312 11.92 -0.88 0.88
N ASN A 313 11.11 -1.92 0.69
CA ASN A 313 10.97 -2.98 1.67
C ASN A 313 12.05 -4.05 1.46
N LEU A 314 12.99 -4.10 2.40
CA LEU A 314 14.17 -4.97 2.33
C LEU A 314 14.12 -6.09 3.38
N TYR A 315 12.91 -6.48 3.83
CA TYR A 315 12.70 -7.59 4.76
C TYR A 315 13.19 -8.91 4.18
N ASP A 316 12.71 -9.25 2.98
CA ASP A 316 13.16 -10.40 2.20
C ASP A 316 13.85 -9.90 0.94
N ILE A 317 15.18 -9.83 0.99
CA ILE A 317 16.00 -9.28 -0.10
C ILE A 317 15.84 -10.04 -1.42
N LYS A 318 15.38 -11.30 -1.35
CA LYS A 318 15.12 -12.11 -2.55
C LYS A 318 13.89 -11.61 -3.32
N GLN A 319 13.04 -10.82 -2.68
CA GLN A 319 11.91 -10.12 -3.31
C GLN A 319 12.35 -8.80 -3.96
N THR A 320 13.65 -8.47 -3.94
CA THR A 320 14.23 -7.31 -4.63
C THR A 320 15.29 -7.76 -5.64
N PRO A 321 14.92 -8.53 -6.69
CA PRO A 321 15.87 -8.89 -7.72
C PRO A 321 16.29 -7.63 -8.50
N THR A 322 17.56 -7.55 -8.87
CA THR A 322 18.17 -6.34 -9.48
C THR A 322 17.43 -5.88 -10.73
N TYR A 323 16.98 -6.81 -11.57
CA TYR A 323 16.23 -6.52 -12.80
C TYR A 323 14.88 -5.82 -12.55
N SER A 324 14.33 -5.89 -11.33
CA SER A 324 13.06 -5.24 -10.94
C SER A 324 13.26 -3.88 -10.27
N MET A 325 14.49 -3.50 -9.94
CA MET A 325 14.72 -2.27 -9.17
C MET A 325 14.38 -1.03 -9.96
N ARG A 326 14.73 -1.00 -11.25
CA ARG A 326 14.43 0.13 -12.13
C ARG A 326 12.95 0.43 -12.18
N THR A 327 12.12 -0.59 -12.43
CA THR A 327 10.66 -0.40 -12.52
C THR A 327 10.06 0.12 -11.22
N LEU A 328 10.50 -0.39 -10.06
CA LEU A 328 10.02 0.11 -8.77
C LEU A 328 10.47 1.57 -8.52
N ALA A 329 11.71 1.92 -8.88
CA ALA A 329 12.20 3.29 -8.75
C ALA A 329 11.43 4.27 -9.66
N PHE A 330 11.13 3.86 -10.90
CA PHE A 330 10.32 4.65 -11.83
C PHE A 330 8.92 4.88 -11.25
N HIS A 331 8.30 3.83 -10.71
CA HIS A 331 6.97 3.86 -10.13
C HIS A 331 6.86 4.76 -8.89
N GLU A 332 7.73 4.56 -7.91
CA GLU A 332 7.63 5.23 -6.60
C GLU A 332 8.26 6.62 -6.56
N ALA A 333 9.29 6.86 -7.38
CA ALA A 333 10.02 8.12 -7.39
C ALA A 333 9.76 8.92 -8.67
N ILE A 334 10.76 9.03 -9.53
CA ILE A 334 10.72 9.81 -10.77
C ILE A 334 10.78 8.80 -11.94
N PRO A 335 9.91 8.91 -12.96
CA PRO A 335 8.89 9.93 -13.18
C PRO A 335 7.51 9.62 -12.58
N GLY A 336 7.38 8.62 -11.71
CA GLY A 336 6.11 8.17 -11.14
C GLY A 336 5.57 9.03 -10.00
N HIS A 337 5.31 8.41 -8.85
CA HIS A 337 4.57 9.00 -7.74
C HIS A 337 5.19 10.29 -7.22
N HIS A 338 6.52 10.36 -7.06
CA HIS A 338 7.14 11.60 -6.58
C HIS A 338 6.88 12.78 -7.52
N LEU A 339 7.08 12.59 -8.82
CA LEU A 339 6.86 13.63 -9.82
C LEU A 339 5.41 14.13 -9.77
N GLN A 340 4.46 13.19 -9.86
CA GLN A 340 3.03 13.49 -9.92
C GLN A 340 2.52 14.16 -8.64
N VAL A 341 2.84 13.58 -7.49
CA VAL A 341 2.32 14.05 -6.21
C VAL A 341 2.98 15.37 -5.81
N ALA A 342 4.29 15.50 -5.95
CA ALA A 342 4.98 16.74 -5.57
C ALA A 342 4.54 17.91 -6.46
N LEU A 343 4.37 17.72 -7.78
CA LEU A 343 3.81 18.76 -8.66
C LEU A 343 2.37 19.13 -8.30
N ASN A 344 1.52 18.14 -7.93
CA ASN A 344 0.16 18.42 -7.48
C ASN A 344 0.16 19.26 -6.19
N LEU A 345 1.01 18.90 -5.24
CA LEU A 345 1.15 19.60 -3.96
C LEU A 345 1.72 21.00 -4.15
N GLU A 346 2.65 21.23 -5.08
CA GLU A 346 3.28 22.53 -5.33
C GLU A 346 2.43 23.46 -6.21
N ASN A 347 1.33 22.97 -6.79
CA ASN A 347 0.50 23.76 -7.70
C ASN A 347 -0.43 24.74 -6.95
N GLU A 348 0.01 25.98 -6.82
CA GLU A 348 -0.73 27.07 -6.17
C GLU A 348 -2.03 27.46 -6.88
N ASN A 349 -2.23 27.05 -8.14
CA ASN A 349 -3.47 27.32 -8.88
C ASN A 349 -4.61 26.35 -8.53
N LEU A 350 -4.32 25.27 -7.81
CA LEU A 350 -5.31 24.30 -7.37
C LEU A 350 -5.93 24.70 -6.03
N SER A 351 -7.24 24.47 -5.91
CA SER A 351 -7.93 24.57 -4.61
C SER A 351 -7.36 23.55 -3.62
N LEU A 352 -7.38 23.85 -2.31
CA LEU A 352 -6.97 22.92 -1.25
C LEU A 352 -7.64 21.54 -1.39
N TYR A 353 -8.93 21.50 -1.75
CA TYR A 353 -9.64 20.24 -1.98
C TYR A 353 -9.01 19.36 -3.08
N ARG A 354 -8.43 19.96 -4.14
CA ARG A 354 -7.76 19.20 -5.22
C ARG A 354 -6.30 18.88 -4.91
N ARG A 355 -5.67 19.62 -4.00
CA ARG A 355 -4.33 19.33 -3.50
C ARG A 355 -4.34 18.23 -2.43
N PHE A 356 -5.41 18.15 -1.63
CA PHE A 356 -5.43 17.35 -0.39
C PHE A 356 -6.70 16.52 -0.17
N GLY A 357 -7.84 17.00 -0.65
CA GLY A 357 -9.16 16.45 -0.28
C GLY A 357 -9.63 15.31 -1.17
N TYR A 358 -9.25 15.32 -2.45
CA TYR A 358 -9.62 14.30 -3.43
C TYR A 358 -8.40 13.71 -4.11
N GLY A 359 -8.39 12.38 -4.22
CA GLY A 359 -7.45 11.61 -5.02
C GLY A 359 -8.18 10.41 -5.63
N THR A 360 -7.70 9.94 -6.78
CA THR A 360 -8.24 8.74 -7.44
C THR A 360 -7.11 7.81 -7.81
N SER A 361 -7.28 6.53 -7.46
CA SER A 361 -6.31 5.47 -7.76
C SER A 361 -6.04 5.36 -9.25
N ALA A 362 -7.05 5.47 -10.12
CA ALA A 362 -6.84 5.42 -11.57
C ALA A 362 -5.88 6.49 -12.08
N PHE A 363 -5.87 7.70 -11.50
CA PHE A 363 -4.92 8.73 -11.91
C PHE A 363 -3.55 8.52 -11.29
N SER A 364 -3.46 8.28 -9.97
CA SER A 364 -2.17 8.15 -9.29
C SER A 364 -1.41 6.88 -9.69
N GLU A 365 -2.06 5.73 -9.61
CA GLU A 365 -1.48 4.43 -9.99
C GLU A 365 -1.33 4.33 -11.51
N GLY A 366 -2.32 4.83 -12.26
CA GLY A 366 -2.24 4.86 -13.72
C GLY A 366 -1.10 5.73 -14.23
N TRP A 367 -0.81 6.86 -13.56
CA TRP A 367 0.37 7.68 -13.85
C TRP A 367 1.66 6.93 -13.56
N ALA A 368 1.78 6.30 -12.39
CA ALA A 368 2.98 5.57 -12.01
C ALA A 368 3.25 4.41 -12.99
N LEU A 369 2.22 3.65 -13.38
CA LEU A 369 2.31 2.61 -14.41
C LEU A 369 2.69 3.16 -15.79
N TYR A 370 2.07 4.27 -16.20
CA TYR A 370 2.46 4.96 -17.44
C TYR A 370 3.93 5.39 -17.40
N SER A 371 4.41 5.86 -16.25
CA SER A 371 5.77 6.34 -16.07
C SER A 371 6.82 5.24 -16.21
N GLU A 372 6.49 4.00 -15.84
CA GLU A 372 7.36 2.82 -16.04
C GLU A 372 7.59 2.58 -17.54
N ILE A 373 6.53 2.67 -18.36
CA ILE A 373 6.64 2.55 -19.83
C ILE A 373 7.35 3.75 -20.44
N LEU A 374 7.05 4.97 -19.98
CA LEU A 374 7.74 6.19 -20.43
C LEU A 374 9.26 6.09 -20.17
N ALA A 375 9.67 5.52 -19.04
CA ALA A 375 11.07 5.31 -18.73
C ALA A 375 11.75 4.34 -19.72
N LEU A 376 11.07 3.29 -20.16
CA LEU A 376 11.55 2.42 -21.25
C LEU A 376 11.73 3.21 -22.55
N GLU A 377 10.72 3.99 -22.95
CA GLU A 377 10.76 4.82 -24.17
C GLU A 377 11.86 5.88 -24.12
N ALA A 378 12.22 6.34 -22.91
CA ALA A 378 13.29 7.29 -22.66
C ALA A 378 14.70 6.64 -22.65
N GLY A 379 14.80 5.32 -22.77
CA GLY A 379 16.07 4.58 -22.79
C GLY A 379 16.67 4.32 -21.41
N LEU A 380 15.88 4.32 -20.34
CA LEU A 380 16.38 4.13 -18.96
C LEU A 380 16.54 2.67 -18.54
N ALA A 381 16.18 1.71 -19.39
CA ALA A 381 16.30 0.28 -19.14
C ALA A 381 16.62 -0.45 -20.46
N GLU A 382 17.85 -0.24 -20.95
CA GLU A 382 18.36 -0.86 -22.18
C GLU A 382 18.73 -2.34 -22.00
N ASP A 383 18.97 -2.80 -20.77
CA ASP A 383 19.18 -4.21 -20.47
C ASP A 383 17.84 -4.96 -20.66
N PRO A 384 17.79 -6.02 -21.51
CA PRO A 384 16.57 -6.80 -21.69
C PRO A 384 16.01 -7.40 -20.39
N TYR A 385 16.84 -7.63 -19.35
CA TYR A 385 16.35 -8.06 -18.04
C TYR A 385 15.61 -6.93 -17.30
N ASP A 386 16.09 -5.69 -17.40
CA ASP A 386 15.38 -4.54 -16.83
C ASP A 386 14.03 -4.34 -17.53
N GLU A 387 13.97 -4.52 -18.86
CA GLU A 387 12.70 -4.52 -19.60
C GLU A 387 11.77 -5.65 -19.16
N LEU A 388 12.29 -6.86 -18.91
CA LEU A 388 11.49 -7.95 -18.32
C LEU A 388 10.96 -7.59 -16.93
N GLY A 389 11.72 -6.87 -16.11
CA GLY A 389 11.26 -6.36 -14.82
C GLY A 389 10.08 -5.39 -14.97
N VAL A 390 10.18 -4.44 -15.90
CA VAL A 390 9.08 -3.50 -16.21
C VAL A 390 7.85 -4.23 -16.72
N LEU A 391 8.02 -5.17 -17.64
CA LEU A 391 6.90 -5.96 -18.18
C LEU A 391 6.30 -6.91 -17.14
N GLN A 392 7.08 -7.44 -16.20
CA GLN A 392 6.54 -8.22 -15.08
C GLN A 392 5.69 -7.33 -14.16
N SER A 393 6.15 -6.11 -13.88
CA SER A 393 5.40 -5.11 -13.13
C SER A 393 4.07 -4.79 -13.81
N GLU A 394 4.08 -4.56 -15.13
CA GLU A 394 2.90 -4.31 -15.96
C GLU A 394 1.96 -5.54 -16.00
N LEU A 395 2.51 -6.75 -16.22
CA LEU A 395 1.78 -8.02 -16.27
C LEU A 395 1.04 -8.27 -14.95
N PHE A 396 1.70 -8.01 -13.81
CA PHE A 396 1.08 -8.13 -12.51
C PHE A 396 -0.15 -7.22 -12.35
N ARG A 397 -0.12 -5.98 -12.86
CA ARG A 397 -1.29 -5.08 -12.83
C ARG A 397 -2.36 -5.49 -13.84
N ALA A 398 -2.00 -6.04 -15.00
CA ALA A 398 -2.97 -6.65 -15.92
C ALA A 398 -3.67 -7.87 -15.28
N VAL A 399 -2.92 -8.71 -14.56
CA VAL A 399 -3.46 -9.84 -13.79
C VAL A 399 -4.40 -9.36 -12.68
N ARG A 400 -4.10 -8.24 -11.99
CA ARG A 400 -5.01 -7.65 -10.99
C ARG A 400 -6.41 -7.39 -11.57
N LEU A 401 -6.52 -6.91 -12.80
CA LEU A 401 -7.84 -6.73 -13.46
C LEU A 401 -8.60 -8.06 -13.58
N VAL A 402 -7.89 -9.15 -13.88
CA VAL A 402 -8.48 -10.49 -14.07
C VAL A 402 -8.86 -11.11 -12.73
N VAL A 403 -8.01 -11.06 -11.70
CA VAL A 403 -8.27 -11.71 -10.42
C VAL A 403 -9.29 -10.96 -9.56
N ASP A 404 -9.29 -9.62 -9.59
CA ASP A 404 -10.26 -8.80 -8.85
C ASP A 404 -11.67 -9.03 -9.39
N THR A 405 -11.87 -8.86 -10.70
CA THR A 405 -13.14 -9.19 -11.37
C THR A 405 -13.43 -10.69 -11.33
N GLY A 406 -12.40 -11.52 -11.32
CA GLY A 406 -12.47 -12.96 -11.14
C GLY A 406 -13.18 -13.32 -9.84
N MET A 407 -12.70 -12.79 -8.72
CA MET A 407 -13.25 -13.05 -7.39
C MET A 407 -14.58 -12.35 -7.15
N HIS A 408 -14.68 -11.08 -7.54
CA HIS A 408 -15.80 -10.22 -7.17
C HIS A 408 -16.98 -10.27 -8.13
N TYR A 409 -16.79 -10.72 -9.37
CA TYR A 409 -17.86 -10.84 -10.37
C TYR A 409 -17.98 -12.26 -10.94
N LYS A 410 -16.86 -12.87 -11.39
CA LYS A 410 -16.86 -14.25 -11.91
C LYS A 410 -16.89 -15.32 -10.81
N ARG A 411 -16.85 -14.89 -9.53
CA ARG A 411 -16.98 -15.70 -8.31
C ARG A 411 -15.88 -16.75 -8.12
N TRP A 412 -14.69 -16.47 -8.62
CA TRP A 412 -13.52 -17.29 -8.35
C TRP A 412 -13.28 -17.42 -6.85
N THR A 413 -12.82 -18.58 -6.43
CA THR A 413 -12.28 -18.76 -5.09
C THR A 413 -10.94 -18.04 -4.96
N ARG A 414 -10.54 -17.80 -3.71
CA ARG A 414 -9.20 -17.31 -3.38
C ARG A 414 -8.13 -18.20 -4.02
N GLU A 415 -8.29 -19.52 -3.95
CA GLU A 415 -7.33 -20.47 -4.49
C GLU A 415 -7.26 -20.44 -6.02
N GLU A 416 -8.39 -20.23 -6.71
CA GLU A 416 -8.42 -20.06 -8.17
C GLU A 416 -7.69 -18.79 -8.60
N ALA A 417 -7.94 -17.67 -7.91
CA ALA A 417 -7.27 -16.40 -8.16
C ALA A 417 -5.76 -16.49 -7.88
N MET A 418 -5.35 -17.15 -6.80
CA MET A 418 -3.94 -17.39 -6.49
C MET A 418 -3.27 -18.26 -7.55
N ALA A 419 -3.91 -19.35 -7.97
CA ALA A 419 -3.36 -20.22 -8.99
C ALA A 419 -3.17 -19.49 -10.32
N TYR A 420 -4.15 -18.67 -10.73
CA TYR A 420 -4.06 -17.85 -11.93
C TYR A 420 -2.91 -16.85 -11.84
N MET A 421 -2.83 -16.07 -10.76
CA MET A 421 -1.77 -15.05 -10.61
C MET A 421 -0.39 -15.69 -10.63
N LYS A 422 -0.19 -16.78 -9.89
CA LYS A 422 1.10 -17.48 -9.84
C LYS A 422 1.55 -18.02 -11.19
N ASP A 423 0.65 -18.69 -11.93
CA ASP A 423 0.99 -19.30 -13.23
C ASP A 423 1.40 -18.25 -14.27
N ILE A 424 0.81 -17.07 -14.21
CA ILE A 424 1.05 -15.99 -15.18
C ILE A 424 2.28 -15.14 -14.80
N THR A 425 2.44 -14.74 -13.54
CA THR A 425 3.46 -13.73 -13.14
C THR A 425 4.77 -14.33 -12.65
N GLY A 426 4.77 -15.57 -12.16
CA GLY A 426 5.95 -16.19 -11.54
C GLY A 426 6.27 -15.71 -10.12
N MET A 427 5.33 -14.96 -9.50
CA MET A 427 5.44 -14.49 -8.12
C MET A 427 5.42 -15.65 -7.11
N SER A 428 5.98 -15.41 -5.92
CA SER A 428 6.00 -16.41 -4.85
C SER A 428 4.61 -16.68 -4.26
N ASP A 429 4.44 -17.83 -3.61
CA ASP A 429 3.18 -18.17 -2.92
C ASP A 429 2.82 -17.15 -1.82
N THR A 430 3.82 -16.54 -1.20
CA THR A 430 3.62 -15.52 -0.17
C THR A 430 3.07 -14.23 -0.77
N GLU A 431 3.70 -13.70 -1.81
CA GLU A 431 3.25 -12.47 -2.47
C GLU A 431 1.86 -12.64 -3.08
N VAL A 432 1.64 -13.75 -3.80
CA VAL A 432 0.34 -14.05 -4.41
C VAL A 432 -0.77 -14.15 -3.36
N ARG A 433 -0.49 -14.79 -2.22
CA ARG A 433 -1.48 -14.85 -1.12
C ARG A 433 -1.79 -13.46 -0.57
N VAL A 434 -0.77 -12.67 -0.27
CA VAL A 434 -0.95 -11.31 0.27
C VAL A 434 -1.76 -10.45 -0.69
N GLU A 435 -1.50 -10.56 -1.99
CA GLU A 435 -2.20 -9.79 -3.03
C GLU A 435 -3.64 -10.25 -3.27
N ILE A 436 -3.92 -11.56 -3.23
CA ILE A 436 -5.30 -12.06 -3.40
C ILE A 436 -6.17 -11.82 -2.16
N GLU A 437 -5.58 -11.80 -0.98
CA GLU A 437 -6.30 -11.48 0.26
C GLU A 437 -6.48 -9.98 0.47
N ARG A 438 -5.71 -9.15 -0.25
CA ARG A 438 -5.79 -7.68 -0.19
C ARG A 438 -7.05 -7.14 -0.83
#